data_AF-A0A814KYV2-F1
#
_entry.id   AF-A0A814KYV2-F1
#
_cell.length_a   1.000
_cell.length_b   1.000
_cell.length_c   1.000
_cell.angle_alpha   90.00
_cell.angle_beta   90.00
_cell.angle_gamma   90.00
#
_symmetry.space_group_name_H-M   'P 1'
#
loop_
_entity.id
_entity.type
_entity.pdbx_description
1 polymer ?
#
loop_
_entity_poly.entity_id
_entity_poly.type
_entity_poly.pdbx_seq_one_letter_code
_entity_poly.pdbx_strand_id
1 'polypeptide(L)'
;MIDLLLHNGDLVSETDVIECPFSDNHFVVAKLDIQKSPNILKQIECRNLSSVNILKINSLIEEIDFQQIRNYDDINEKWLYVKNKITEIIDYVAPLRKITVKNMNQFPWYDDYLIFLKHQKNAAYKRYTRTLSLNDKETYNSMNSLFNSYNEEKLIEYFKEKSMNDLKIQRNFPNTILRK
;
A
#
# COMPACT_ATOMS: atom_id res chain seq x y z
N MET A 1 -23.81 38.19 -0.33
CA MET A 1 -22.52 37.59 -0.72
C MET A 1 -22.83 36.64 -1.88
N ILE A 2 -22.00 36.51 -2.91
CA ILE A 2 -22.31 35.64 -4.06
C ILE A 2 -21.59 34.31 -3.86
N ASP A 3 -22.34 33.22 -3.84
CA ASP A 3 -21.81 31.85 -3.87
C ASP A 3 -21.66 31.38 -5.31
N LEU A 4 -20.47 30.96 -5.69
CA LEU A 4 -20.11 30.62 -7.07
C LEU A 4 -19.40 29.27 -7.13
N LEU A 5 -19.88 28.38 -8.01
CA LEU A 5 -19.19 27.14 -8.37
C LEU A 5 -18.54 27.30 -9.75
N LEU A 6 -17.20 27.35 -9.77
CA LEU A 6 -16.42 27.38 -11.00
C LEU A 6 -15.84 25.98 -11.25
N HIS A 7 -16.03 25.46 -12.46
CA HIS A 7 -15.42 24.21 -12.90
C HIS A 7 -14.78 24.38 -14.28
N ASN A 8 -13.71 23.63 -14.53
CA ASN A 8 -13.04 23.57 -15.82
C ASN A 8 -13.32 22.21 -16.46
N GLY A 9 -14.21 22.18 -17.46
CA GLY A 9 -14.53 21.00 -18.28
C GLY A 9 -15.86 20.34 -17.95
N ASP A 10 -16.15 19.21 -18.59
CA ASP A 10 -17.49 18.60 -18.68
C ASP A 10 -17.83 17.64 -17.52
N LEU A 11 -17.23 17.88 -16.33
CA LEU A 11 -17.42 17.02 -15.15
C LEU A 11 -18.78 17.23 -14.48
N VAL A 12 -19.39 18.39 -14.68
CA VAL A 12 -20.68 18.75 -14.09
C VAL A 12 -21.79 18.34 -15.04
N SER A 13 -22.66 17.44 -14.61
CA SER A 13 -23.82 16.99 -15.40
C SER A 13 -25.08 17.79 -15.11
N GLU A 14 -25.18 18.35 -13.90
CA GLU A 14 -26.36 19.08 -13.45
C GLU A 14 -25.96 20.09 -12.38
N THR A 15 -26.61 21.23 -12.34
CA THR A 15 -26.48 22.22 -11.26
C THR A 15 -27.85 22.65 -10.80
N ASP A 16 -28.01 22.87 -9.51
CA ASP A 16 -29.25 23.34 -8.91
C ASP A 16 -29.00 24.29 -7.75
N VAL A 17 -30.01 25.08 -7.41
CA VAL A 17 -29.99 26.03 -6.30
C VAL A 17 -31.12 25.70 -5.33
N ILE A 18 -30.76 25.30 -4.12
CA ILE A 18 -31.72 24.83 -3.10
C ILE A 18 -31.81 25.86 -1.98
N GLU A 19 -33.02 26.24 -1.58
CA GLU A 19 -33.23 27.13 -0.43
C GLU A 19 -32.61 26.56 0.85
N CYS A 20 -31.90 27.41 1.61
CA CYS A 20 -31.37 27.03 2.91
C CYS A 20 -32.32 27.52 4.02
N PRO A 21 -32.87 26.62 4.86
CA PRO A 21 -33.81 27.03 5.91
C PRO A 21 -33.16 27.76 7.10
N PHE A 22 -31.82 27.87 7.14
CA PHE A 22 -31.07 28.43 8.27
C PHE A 22 -30.15 29.58 7.88
N SER A 23 -30.19 30.04 6.63
CA SER A 23 -29.32 31.08 6.08
C SER A 23 -30.11 31.94 5.10
N ASP A 24 -29.71 33.19 4.93
CA ASP A 24 -30.19 34.07 3.85
C ASP A 24 -29.57 33.70 2.48
N ASN A 25 -28.55 32.84 2.46
CA ASN A 25 -27.95 32.30 1.24
C ASN A 25 -28.57 30.96 0.82
N HIS A 26 -28.63 30.70 -0.49
CA HIS A 26 -29.08 29.42 -1.04
C HIS A 26 -27.90 28.44 -1.18
N PHE A 27 -28.17 27.14 -1.16
CA PHE A 27 -27.19 26.12 -1.51
C PHE A 27 -26.99 26.06 -3.02
N VAL A 28 -25.75 26.13 -3.47
CA VAL A 28 -25.37 25.81 -4.85
C VAL A 28 -24.92 24.35 -4.90
N VAL A 29 -25.62 23.53 -5.67
CA VAL A 29 -25.35 22.09 -5.80
C VAL A 29 -24.92 21.78 -7.23
N ALA A 30 -23.94 20.91 -7.39
CA ALA A 30 -23.51 20.39 -8.68
C ALA A 30 -23.39 18.86 -8.61
N LYS A 31 -23.96 18.18 -9.60
CA LYS A 31 -23.80 16.75 -9.82
C LYS A 31 -22.56 16.52 -10.68
N LEU A 32 -21.67 15.67 -10.20
CA LEU A 32 -20.42 15.36 -10.88
C LEU A 32 -20.48 13.96 -11.49
N ASP A 33 -20.32 13.86 -12.81
CA ASP A 33 -20.25 12.59 -13.54
C ASP A 33 -18.81 12.06 -13.53
N ILE A 34 -18.38 11.62 -12.35
CA ILE A 34 -17.05 11.03 -12.16
C ILE A 34 -17.15 9.53 -12.38
N GLN A 35 -16.64 9.06 -13.51
CA GLN A 35 -16.44 7.62 -13.71
C GLN A 35 -15.42 7.13 -12.67
N LYS A 36 -15.89 6.30 -11.73
CA LYS A 36 -14.99 5.60 -10.82
C LYS A 36 -14.13 4.67 -11.66
N SER A 37 -12.82 4.89 -11.63
CA SER A 37 -11.87 3.99 -12.28
C SER A 37 -12.11 2.54 -11.83
N PRO A 38 -12.01 1.55 -12.73
CA PRO A 38 -12.02 0.17 -12.31
C PRO A 38 -10.88 -0.05 -11.32
N ASN A 39 -11.21 -0.58 -10.14
CA ASN A 39 -10.20 -0.98 -9.16
C ASN A 39 -9.54 -2.26 -9.69
N ILE A 40 -8.53 -2.12 -10.53
CA ILE A 40 -7.79 -3.26 -11.08
C ILE A 40 -6.98 -3.84 -9.93
N LEU A 41 -7.48 -4.93 -9.38
CA LEU A 41 -6.78 -5.67 -8.36
C LEU A 41 -5.60 -6.40 -9.00
N LYS A 42 -4.38 -6.14 -8.53
CA LYS A 42 -3.19 -6.82 -9.02
C LYS A 42 -3.14 -8.21 -8.41
N GLN A 43 -3.23 -9.24 -9.22
CA GLN A 43 -2.95 -10.61 -8.78
C GLN A 43 -1.44 -10.85 -8.88
N ILE A 44 -0.85 -11.36 -7.80
CA ILE A 44 0.53 -11.82 -7.79
C ILE A 44 0.59 -13.24 -7.26
N GLU A 45 1.60 -13.99 -7.72
CA GLU A 45 1.93 -15.29 -7.17
C GLU A 45 3.00 -15.13 -6.10
N CYS A 46 2.78 -15.70 -4.93
CA CYS A 46 3.74 -15.64 -3.83
C CYS A 46 3.76 -16.96 -3.05
N ARG A 47 4.83 -17.15 -2.29
CA ARG A 47 4.97 -18.25 -1.33
C ARG A 47 4.92 -17.69 0.09
N ASN A 48 4.42 -18.48 1.04
CA ASN A 48 4.48 -18.12 2.44
C ASN A 48 5.84 -18.52 3.02
N LEU A 49 6.82 -17.61 3.00
CA LEU A 49 8.13 -17.80 3.60
C LEU A 49 8.19 -17.18 5.00
N SER A 50 7.22 -17.52 5.86
CA SER A 50 7.29 -17.15 7.28
C SER A 50 8.51 -17.79 7.94
N SER A 51 8.99 -17.23 9.06
CA SER A 51 10.13 -17.78 9.79
C SER A 51 9.94 -19.26 10.14
N VAL A 52 8.72 -19.66 10.49
CA VAL A 52 8.36 -21.07 10.77
C VAL A 52 8.54 -21.96 9.54
N ASN A 53 8.07 -21.51 8.38
CA ASN A 53 8.19 -22.26 7.13
C ASN A 53 9.65 -22.34 6.66
N ILE A 54 10.42 -21.27 6.83
CA ILE A 54 11.86 -21.26 6.50
C ILE A 54 12.61 -22.28 7.37
N LEU A 55 12.36 -22.30 8.68
CA LEU A 55 12.98 -23.28 9.58
C LEU A 55 12.65 -24.72 9.15
N LYS A 56 11.39 -24.99 8.79
CA LYS A 56 10.96 -26.30 8.31
C LYS A 56 11.62 -26.68 6.97
N ILE A 57 11.75 -25.73 6.05
CA ILE A 57 12.47 -25.94 4.77
C ILE A 57 13.93 -26.31 5.05
N ASN A 58 14.60 -25.59 5.95
CA ASN A 58 16.00 -25.85 6.29
C ASN A 58 16.18 -27.27 6.88
N SER A 59 15.33 -27.67 7.83
CA SER A 59 15.38 -29.01 8.40
C SER A 59 15.19 -30.10 7.35
N LEU A 60 14.25 -29.93 6.42
CA LEU A 60 14.03 -30.89 5.34
C LEU A 60 15.18 -30.93 4.32
N ILE A 61 15.88 -29.80 4.11
CA ILE A 61 17.06 -29.76 3.24
C ILE A 61 18.24 -30.51 3.88
N GLU A 62 18.42 -30.40 5.19
CA GLU A 62 19.45 -31.13 5.93
C GLU A 62 19.25 -32.65 5.89
N GLU A 63 18.01 -33.12 5.72
CA GLU A 63 17.67 -34.54 5.57
C GLU A 63 17.90 -35.09 4.15
N ILE A 64 18.21 -34.24 3.15
CA ILE A 64 18.43 -34.71 1.78
C ILE A 64 19.77 -35.46 1.67
N ASP A 65 19.70 -36.68 1.17
CA ASP A 65 20.89 -37.40 0.72
C ASP A 65 21.39 -36.86 -0.64
N PHE A 66 22.36 -35.95 -0.56
CA PHE A 66 23.04 -35.41 -1.74
C PHE A 66 24.11 -36.34 -2.33
N GLN A 67 24.39 -37.52 -1.74
CA GLN A 67 25.34 -38.46 -2.34
C GLN A 67 24.87 -38.97 -3.70
N GLN A 68 23.55 -39.00 -3.93
CA GLN A 68 22.94 -39.38 -5.21
C GLN A 68 23.34 -38.47 -6.39
N ILE A 69 23.85 -37.25 -6.12
CA ILE A 69 24.41 -36.36 -7.16
C ILE A 69 25.56 -37.05 -7.92
N ARG A 70 26.29 -37.95 -7.26
CA ARG A 70 27.42 -38.67 -7.87
C ARG A 70 27.00 -39.64 -8.97
N ASN A 71 25.72 -39.99 -9.04
CA ASN A 71 25.18 -40.91 -10.04
C ASN A 71 24.94 -40.25 -11.41
N TYR A 72 25.09 -38.92 -11.50
CA TYR A 72 24.97 -38.18 -12.75
C TYR A 72 26.35 -37.89 -13.33
N ASP A 73 26.50 -37.95 -14.64
CA ASP A 73 27.78 -37.69 -15.31
C ASP A 73 27.88 -36.23 -15.77
N ASP A 74 26.76 -35.62 -16.18
CA ASP A 74 26.72 -34.24 -16.65
C ASP A 74 26.52 -33.23 -15.51
N ILE A 75 27.16 -32.06 -15.63
CA ILE A 75 27.06 -30.98 -14.64
C ILE A 75 25.66 -30.38 -14.63
N ASN A 76 24.98 -30.28 -15.78
CA ASN A 76 23.62 -29.71 -15.82
C ASN A 76 22.63 -30.65 -15.14
N GLU A 77 22.79 -31.96 -15.32
CA GLU A 77 21.96 -32.97 -14.63
C GLU A 77 22.14 -32.92 -13.10
N LYS A 78 23.39 -32.78 -12.63
CA LYS A 78 23.68 -32.58 -11.19
C LYS A 78 22.99 -31.34 -10.64
N TRP A 79 23.09 -30.23 -11.36
CA TRP A 79 22.43 -28.98 -10.94
C TRP A 79 20.91 -29.11 -10.96
N LEU A 80 20.36 -29.75 -11.98
CA LEU A 80 18.93 -29.98 -12.10
C LEU A 80 18.39 -30.86 -10.96
N TYR A 81 19.12 -31.90 -10.56
CA TYR A 81 18.78 -32.73 -9.41
C TYR A 81 18.66 -31.90 -8.13
N VAL A 82 19.68 -31.09 -7.82
CA VAL A 82 19.68 -30.22 -6.62
C VAL A 82 18.52 -29.24 -6.66
N LYS A 83 18.34 -28.57 -7.80
CA LYS A 83 17.26 -27.61 -7.99
C LYS A 83 15.90 -28.26 -7.79
N ASN A 84 15.67 -29.45 -8.34
CA ASN A 84 14.41 -30.17 -8.21
C ASN A 84 14.15 -30.57 -6.77
N LYS A 85 15.14 -31.12 -6.06
CA LYS A 85 14.99 -31.50 -4.64
C LYS A 85 14.65 -30.33 -3.73
N ILE A 86 15.34 -29.19 -3.92
CA ILE A 86 15.03 -27.98 -3.16
C ILE A 86 13.64 -27.45 -3.53
N THR A 87 13.30 -27.46 -4.82
CA THR A 87 11.99 -26.98 -5.30
C THR A 87 10.84 -27.84 -4.76
N GLU A 88 10.99 -29.16 -4.74
CA GLU A 88 10.03 -30.12 -4.16
C GLU A 88 9.75 -29.80 -2.69
N ILE A 89 10.79 -29.55 -1.89
CA ILE A 89 10.63 -29.17 -0.48
C ILE A 89 9.93 -27.83 -0.33
N ILE A 90 10.33 -26.83 -1.14
CA ILE A 90 9.71 -25.50 -1.09
C ILE A 90 8.24 -25.59 -1.51
N ASP A 91 7.90 -26.38 -2.53
CA ASP A 91 6.51 -26.62 -2.96
C ASP A 91 5.68 -27.34 -1.90
N TYR A 92 6.29 -28.29 -1.18
CA TYR A 92 5.64 -29.00 -0.09
C TYR A 92 5.36 -28.11 1.13
N VAL A 93 6.32 -27.28 1.55
CA VAL A 93 6.19 -26.44 2.76
C VAL A 93 5.49 -25.11 2.48
N ALA A 94 5.80 -24.49 1.34
CA ALA A 94 5.35 -23.14 0.98
C ALA A 94 4.90 -23.11 -0.49
N PRO A 95 3.77 -23.77 -0.83
CA PRO A 95 3.27 -23.82 -2.20
C PRO A 95 2.97 -22.42 -2.76
N LEU A 96 3.06 -22.30 -4.09
CA LEU A 96 2.66 -21.08 -4.78
C LEU A 96 1.17 -20.83 -4.58
N ARG A 97 0.84 -19.62 -4.14
CA ARG A 97 -0.53 -19.15 -4.02
C ARG A 97 -0.72 -17.86 -4.80
N LYS A 98 -1.87 -17.74 -5.46
CA LYS A 98 -2.32 -16.50 -6.07
C LYS A 98 -2.94 -15.64 -4.99
N ILE A 99 -2.36 -14.48 -4.74
CA ILE A 99 -2.94 -13.48 -3.85
C ILE A 99 -3.38 -12.28 -4.65
N THR A 100 -4.54 -11.75 -4.27
CA THR A 100 -5.03 -10.50 -4.83
C THR A 100 -4.50 -9.38 -3.96
N VAL A 101 -3.50 -8.67 -4.47
CA VAL A 101 -3.02 -7.44 -3.87
C VAL A 101 -4.08 -6.39 -4.17
N LYS A 102 -4.84 -6.04 -3.14
CA LYS A 102 -5.57 -4.78 -3.17
C LYS A 102 -4.48 -3.73 -3.42
N ASN A 103 -4.60 -2.98 -4.51
CA ASN A 103 -3.96 -1.67 -4.58
C ASN A 103 -4.54 -0.92 -3.38
N MET A 104 -3.87 -1.03 -2.23
CA MET A 104 -4.13 -0.14 -1.15
C MET A 104 -3.85 1.23 -1.74
N ASN A 105 -4.71 2.19 -1.46
CA ASN A 105 -4.49 3.60 -1.72
C ASN A 105 -3.27 4.07 -0.91
N GLN A 106 -2.10 3.50 -1.15
CA GLN A 106 -0.83 4.03 -0.73
C GLN A 106 -0.60 5.19 -1.67
N PHE A 107 -0.55 6.36 -1.06
CA PHE A 107 -0.22 7.56 -1.77
C PHE A 107 1.13 7.36 -2.47
N PRO A 108 1.33 7.91 -3.68
CA PRO A 108 2.58 7.69 -4.42
C PRO A 108 3.85 8.12 -3.68
N TRP A 109 3.74 9.03 -2.71
CA TRP A 109 4.83 9.49 -1.85
C TRP A 109 5.01 8.66 -0.57
N TYR A 110 4.23 7.60 -0.38
CA TYR A 110 4.32 6.73 0.79
C TYR A 110 5.40 5.67 0.58
N ASP A 111 6.53 5.81 1.28
CA ASP A 111 7.62 4.84 1.27
C ASP A 111 7.54 3.83 2.43
N ASP A 112 8.44 2.84 2.41
CA ASP A 112 8.54 1.81 3.46
C ASP A 112 8.80 2.41 4.85
N TYR A 113 9.48 3.55 4.91
CA TYR A 113 9.78 4.23 6.17
C TYR A 113 8.54 4.91 6.76
N LEU A 114 7.68 5.54 5.94
CA LEU A 114 6.38 6.05 6.36
C LEU A 114 5.46 4.95 6.87
N ILE A 115 5.49 3.77 6.23
CA ILE A 115 4.75 2.60 6.70
C ILE A 115 5.26 2.18 8.08
N PHE A 116 6.58 2.09 8.26
CA PHE A 116 7.20 1.79 9.56
C PHE A 116 6.79 2.82 10.63
N LEU A 117 6.91 4.13 10.38
CA LEU A 117 6.53 5.18 11.31
C LEU A 117 5.04 5.12 11.67
N LYS A 118 4.17 4.82 10.71
CA LYS A 118 2.74 4.61 10.95
C LYS A 118 2.49 3.44 11.89
N HIS A 119 3.22 2.33 11.73
CA HIS A 119 3.13 1.19 12.65
C HIS A 119 3.59 1.56 14.06
N GLN A 120 4.72 2.27 14.19
CA GLN A 120 5.24 2.72 15.49
C GLN A 120 4.28 3.68 16.19
N LYS A 121 3.74 4.66 15.47
CA LYS A 121 2.70 5.57 15.96
C LYS A 121 1.48 4.81 16.47
N ASN A 122 0.98 3.86 15.69
CA ASN A 122 -0.19 3.06 16.08
C ASN A 122 0.11 2.17 17.29
N ALA A 123 1.31 1.62 17.40
CA ALA A 123 1.74 0.85 18.57
C ALA A 123 1.86 1.72 19.83
N ALA A 124 2.40 2.94 19.70
CA ALA A 124 2.45 3.91 20.78
C ALA A 124 1.05 4.35 21.23
N TYR A 125 0.15 4.62 20.29
CA TYR A 125 -1.26 4.94 20.59
C TYR A 125 -1.95 3.82 21.35
N LYS A 126 -1.82 2.56 20.87
CA LYS A 126 -2.39 1.39 21.56
C LYS A 126 -1.83 1.18 22.97
N ARG A 127 -0.57 1.53 23.20
CA ARG A 127 0.02 1.50 24.55
C ARG A 127 -0.58 2.59 25.42
N TYR A 128 -0.59 3.83 24.96
CA TYR A 128 -1.19 4.95 25.67
C TYR A 128 -2.67 4.71 26.03
N THR A 129 -3.49 4.19 25.11
CA THR A 129 -4.90 3.92 25.41
C THR A 129 -5.11 2.81 26.42
N ARG A 130 -4.11 1.93 26.61
CA ARG A 130 -4.14 0.87 27.63
C ARG A 130 -3.68 1.35 28.99
N THR A 131 -2.65 2.19 29.04
CA THR A 131 -2.00 2.59 30.30
C THR A 131 -2.50 3.94 30.82
N LEU A 132 -2.97 4.83 29.94
CA LEU A 132 -3.31 6.23 30.20
C LEU A 132 -2.18 7.03 30.88
N SER A 133 -0.94 6.55 30.76
CA SER A 133 0.25 7.16 31.34
C SER A 133 0.65 8.42 30.56
N LEU A 134 1.13 9.44 31.28
CA LEU A 134 1.67 10.65 30.68
C LEU A 134 2.90 10.35 29.80
N ASN A 135 3.76 9.43 30.23
CA ASN A 135 4.94 9.03 29.46
C ASN A 135 4.58 8.35 28.14
N ASP A 136 3.53 7.52 28.14
CA ASP A 136 3.05 6.87 26.91
C ASP A 136 2.36 7.88 25.99
N LYS A 137 1.70 8.90 26.57
CA LYS A 137 1.14 10.03 25.82
C LYS A 137 2.23 10.84 25.12
N GLU A 138 3.32 11.15 25.81
CA GLU A 138 4.49 11.85 25.25
C GLU A 138 5.13 11.03 24.14
N THR A 139 5.31 9.73 24.36
CA THR A 139 5.84 8.80 23.34
C THR A 139 4.95 8.79 22.09
N TYR A 140 3.63 8.71 22.27
CA TYR A 140 2.68 8.78 21.15
C TYR A 140 2.76 10.13 20.42
N ASN A 141 2.79 11.25 21.13
CA ASN A 141 2.88 12.58 20.55
C ASN A 141 4.16 12.76 19.74
N SER A 142 5.30 12.29 20.26
CA SER A 142 6.59 12.31 19.57
C SER A 142 6.52 11.51 18.25
N MET A 143 5.98 10.28 18.30
CA MET A 143 5.82 9.44 17.11
C MET A 143 4.82 10.03 16.10
N ASN A 144 3.77 10.69 16.59
CA ASN A 144 2.79 11.35 15.73
C ASN A 144 3.39 12.58 15.02
N SER A 145 4.16 13.39 15.74
CA SER A 145 4.87 14.53 15.17
C SER A 145 5.88 14.10 14.12
N LEU A 146 6.68 13.07 14.41
CA LEU A 146 7.66 12.51 13.49
C LEU A 146 7.02 11.99 12.21
N PHE A 147 5.94 11.21 12.35
CA PHE A 147 5.19 10.69 11.20
C PHE A 147 4.61 11.83 10.34
N ASN A 148 4.00 12.85 10.96
CA ASN A 148 3.38 13.95 10.22
C ASN A 148 4.44 14.78 9.47
N SER A 149 5.53 15.15 10.15
CA SER A 149 6.63 15.91 9.54
C SER A 149 7.22 15.19 8.35
N TYR A 150 7.50 13.89 8.48
CA TYR A 150 8.09 13.11 7.38
C TYR A 150 7.09 12.89 6.23
N ASN A 151 5.81 12.69 6.54
CA ASN A 151 4.76 12.58 5.51
C ASN A 151 4.59 13.87 4.71
N GLU A 152 4.66 15.03 5.38
CA GLU A 152 4.63 16.33 4.70
C GLU A 152 5.86 16.53 3.82
N GLU A 153 7.06 16.21 4.32
CA GLU A 153 8.30 16.27 3.53
C GLU A 153 8.20 15.43 2.25
N LYS A 154 7.78 14.17 2.37
CA LYS A 154 7.62 13.27 1.22
C LYS A 154 6.55 13.70 0.25
N LEU A 155 5.44 14.23 0.75
CA LEU A 155 4.39 14.80 -0.08
C LEU A 155 4.96 15.99 -0.89
N ILE A 156 5.67 16.90 -0.23
CA ILE A 156 6.26 18.08 -0.88
C ILE A 156 7.30 17.67 -1.92
N GLU A 157 8.20 16.73 -1.58
CA GLU A 157 9.22 16.19 -2.50
C GLU A 157 8.57 15.63 -3.76
N TYR A 158 7.58 14.74 -3.60
CA TYR A 158 6.86 14.13 -4.71
C TYR A 158 6.21 15.15 -5.66
N PHE A 159 5.60 16.20 -5.12
CA PHE A 159 4.95 17.23 -5.94
C PHE A 159 5.93 18.28 -6.50
N LYS A 160 7.11 18.46 -5.89
CA LYS A 160 8.18 19.32 -6.45
C LYS A 160 8.86 18.68 -7.66
N GLU A 161 9.06 17.37 -7.63
CA GLU A 161 9.72 16.64 -8.72
C GLU A 161 8.82 16.46 -9.94
N LYS A 162 7.50 16.57 -9.76
CA LYS A 162 6.55 16.45 -10.87
C LYS A 162 6.34 17.75 -11.62
N SER A 163 6.58 17.69 -12.93
CA SER A 163 6.20 18.73 -13.88
C SER A 163 4.68 18.79 -14.06
N MET A 164 4.13 19.97 -14.39
CA MET A 164 2.75 20.15 -14.86
C MET A 164 2.37 19.19 -16.00
N ASN A 165 3.34 18.70 -16.77
CA ASN A 165 3.12 17.74 -17.85
C ASN A 165 2.92 16.28 -17.34
N ASP A 166 3.52 15.90 -16.21
CA ASP A 166 3.34 14.57 -15.61
C ASP A 166 1.96 14.39 -14.97
N LEU A 167 1.37 15.49 -14.50
CA LEU A 167 0.01 15.55 -13.99
C LEU A 167 -1.04 15.34 -15.10
N LYS A 168 -0.72 15.69 -16.36
CA LYS A 168 -1.59 15.43 -17.52
C LYS A 168 -1.53 13.97 -17.97
N ILE A 169 -0.36 13.33 -17.89
CA ILE A 169 -0.18 11.91 -18.22
C ILE A 169 -0.90 11.02 -17.19
N GLN A 170 -1.00 11.47 -15.94
CA GLN A 170 -1.79 10.78 -14.91
C GLN A 170 -3.31 10.86 -15.07
N ARG A 171 -3.87 11.58 -16.08
CA ARG A 171 -5.31 11.48 -16.40
C ARG A 171 -5.76 10.06 -16.79
N ASN A 172 -4.80 9.14 -17.05
CA ASN A 172 -5.06 7.71 -17.27
C ASN A 172 -4.98 6.84 -15.99
N PHE A 173 -4.82 7.41 -14.79
CA PHE A 173 -4.92 6.70 -13.50
C PHE A 173 -5.73 7.50 -12.47
N PRO A 174 -6.41 6.85 -11.52
CA PRO A 174 -7.53 7.45 -10.80
C PRO A 174 -7.10 8.50 -9.78
N ASN A 175 -7.69 9.68 -9.88
CA ASN A 175 -7.51 10.77 -8.94
C ASN A 175 -8.08 10.41 -7.55
N THR A 176 -7.18 10.34 -6.57
CA THR A 176 -7.48 10.17 -5.15
C THR A 176 -7.99 11.51 -4.58
N ILE A 177 -9.24 11.54 -4.16
CA ILE A 177 -9.90 12.69 -3.51
C ILE A 177 -9.31 12.88 -2.10
N LEU A 178 -8.74 14.07 -1.85
CA LEU A 178 -8.47 14.61 -0.52
C LEU A 178 -9.82 14.86 0.18
N ARG A 179 -10.11 14.10 1.25
CA ARG A 179 -11.16 14.47 2.21
C ARG A 179 -10.52 15.27 3.34
N LYS A 180 -11.05 16.47 3.58
CA LYS A 180 -10.87 17.23 4.83
C LYS A 180 -11.57 16.51 5.97
#